data_AF-A0A2V9VBG8-F1
#
_entry.id   AF-A0A2V9VBG8-F1
#
_cell.length_a   1.000
_cell.length_b   1.000
_cell.length_c   1.000
_cell.angle_alpha   90.00
_cell.angle_beta   90.00
_cell.angle_gamma   90.00
#
_symmetry.space_group_name_H-M   'P 1'
#
loop_
_entity.id
_entity.type
_entity.pdbx_description
1 polymer ?
#
loop_
_entity_poly.entity_id
_entity_poly.type
_entity_poly.pdbx_seq_one_letter_code
_entity_poly.pdbx_strand_id
1 'polypeptide(L)'
;MNPFTSTVVGSYPRNTSVEDTMKKPTLSRSEIDALIRWAARDQADLGLDVISDGEGYRENMYYFYQKRLDGVTFESMVKQSFGTAGFAIECARVVGEINNPRFELAHNWKLIQRQPAT
;
A
#
# COMPACT_ATOMS: atom_id res chain seq x y z
N MET A 1 -5.02 -32.22 -7.39
CA MET A 1 -4.32 -31.06 -7.97
C MET A 1 -5.36 -29.96 -8.12
N ASN A 2 -5.12 -28.76 -7.58
CA ASN A 2 -6.09 -27.66 -7.71
C ASN A 2 -6.04 -27.15 -9.16
N PRO A 3 -7.12 -27.26 -9.95
CA PRO A 3 -7.07 -26.95 -11.39
C PRO A 3 -6.94 -25.45 -11.66
N PHE A 4 -7.28 -24.61 -10.69
CA PHE A 4 -7.19 -23.16 -10.76
C PHE A 4 -6.63 -22.61 -9.45
N THR A 5 -5.72 -21.65 -9.54
CA THR A 5 -5.15 -20.93 -8.41
C THR A 5 -5.79 -19.55 -8.32
N SER A 6 -6.41 -19.26 -7.17
CA SER A 6 -7.08 -18.01 -6.87
C SER A 6 -6.16 -17.03 -6.14
N THR A 7 -6.27 -15.75 -6.48
CA THR A 7 -5.46 -14.67 -5.88
C THR A 7 -6.13 -13.31 -6.10
N VAL A 8 -5.52 -12.27 -5.54
CA VAL A 8 -5.89 -10.86 -5.73
C VAL A 8 -4.73 -10.06 -6.29
N VAL A 9 -5.02 -8.85 -6.78
CA VAL A 9 -4.02 -7.96 -7.42
C VAL A 9 -3.17 -7.15 -6.43
N GLY A 10 -3.56 -7.09 -5.16
CA GLY A 10 -2.80 -6.34 -4.15
C GLY A 10 -3.70 -5.67 -3.12
N SER A 11 -4.29 -4.52 -3.49
CA SER A 11 -5.07 -3.70 -2.55
C SER A 11 -6.34 -4.40 -2.09
N TYR A 12 -6.61 -4.33 -0.79
CA TYR A 12 -7.82 -4.83 -0.14
C TYR A 12 -8.69 -3.66 0.34
N PRO A 13 -10.03 -3.83 0.50
CA PRO A 13 -10.88 -2.79 1.05
C PRO A 13 -10.32 -2.26 2.38
N ARG A 14 -10.33 -0.95 2.54
CA ARG A 14 -9.92 -0.32 3.78
C ARG A 14 -11.08 -0.38 4.77
N ASN A 15 -10.81 -0.76 6.01
CA ASN A 15 -11.80 -0.78 7.08
C ASN A 15 -12.34 0.63 7.44
N THR A 16 -11.65 1.69 7.03
CA THR A 16 -12.05 3.09 7.22
C THR A 16 -11.96 3.86 5.91
N SER A 17 -13.04 4.56 5.56
CA SER A 17 -13.05 5.48 4.42
C SER A 17 -12.25 6.74 4.77
N VAL A 18 -11.38 7.18 3.87
CA VAL A 18 -10.61 8.41 4.01
C VAL A 18 -11.02 9.31 2.85
N GLU A 19 -11.60 10.49 3.14
CA GLU A 19 -12.06 11.43 2.11
C GLU A 19 -10.90 11.88 1.21
N ASP A 20 -9.73 12.08 1.80
CA ASP A 20 -8.51 12.45 1.09
C ASP A 20 -7.42 11.39 1.31
N THR A 21 -7.26 10.50 0.33
CA THR A 21 -6.22 9.45 0.35
C THR A 21 -4.79 10.00 0.42
N MET A 22 -4.58 11.29 0.13
CA MET A 22 -3.28 11.97 0.19
C MET A 22 -2.89 12.38 1.61
N LYS A 23 -3.90 12.62 2.46
CA LYS A 23 -3.75 13.13 3.84
C LYS A 23 -3.93 12.04 4.88
N LYS A 24 -3.60 10.81 4.51
CA LYS A 24 -3.64 9.70 5.44
C LYS A 24 -2.72 9.99 6.64
N PRO A 25 -3.20 9.82 7.88
CA PRO A 25 -2.34 9.99 9.04
C PRO A 25 -1.20 8.99 8.99
N THR A 26 -0.05 9.38 9.52
CA THR A 26 1.07 8.46 9.73
C THR A 26 0.62 7.39 10.72
N LEU A 27 0.64 6.14 10.28
CA LEU A 27 0.35 5.00 11.13
C LEU A 27 1.61 4.55 11.86
N SER A 28 1.46 4.15 13.11
CA SER A 28 2.49 3.42 13.85
C SER A 28 2.74 2.05 13.22
N ARG A 29 3.91 1.48 13.51
CA ARG A 29 4.27 0.15 13.04
C ARG A 29 3.25 -0.92 13.45
N SER A 30 2.72 -0.84 14.67
CA SER A 30 1.69 -1.75 15.19
C SER A 30 0.36 -1.64 14.46
N GLU A 31 -0.05 -0.43 14.08
CA GLU A 31 -1.29 -0.21 13.32
C GLU A 31 -1.17 -0.78 11.90
N ILE A 32 -0.02 -0.58 11.25
CA ILE A 32 0.23 -1.18 9.95
C ILE A 32 0.24 -2.71 10.04
N ASP A 33 0.90 -3.27 11.05
CA ASP A 33 0.94 -4.72 11.24
C ASP A 33 -0.46 -5.30 11.49
N ALA A 34 -1.33 -4.59 12.21
CA ALA A 34 -2.72 -4.98 12.41
C ALA A 34 -3.52 -4.98 11.11
N LEU A 35 -3.37 -3.95 10.26
CA LEU A 35 -4.02 -3.89 8.94
C LEU A 35 -3.61 -5.07 8.04
N ILE A 36 -2.31 -5.37 8.01
CA ILE A 36 -1.76 -6.49 7.22
C ILE A 36 -2.32 -7.81 7.71
N ARG A 37 -2.33 -8.03 9.04
CA ARG A 37 -2.86 -9.28 9.62
C ARG A 37 -4.35 -9.47 9.34
N TRP A 38 -5.13 -8.40 9.44
CA TRP A 38 -6.55 -8.44 9.14
C TRP A 38 -6.80 -8.83 7.68
N ALA A 39 -6.17 -8.13 6.72
CA ALA A 39 -6.35 -8.44 5.30
C ALA A 39 -5.88 -9.85 4.94
N ALA A 40 -4.74 -10.29 5.49
CA ALA A 40 -4.21 -11.63 5.26
C ALA A 40 -5.15 -12.72 5.80
N ARG A 41 -5.65 -12.55 7.03
CA ARG A 41 -6.58 -13.50 7.66
C ARG A 41 -7.88 -13.60 6.88
N ASP A 42 -8.49 -12.46 6.53
CA ASP A 42 -9.77 -12.44 5.82
C ASP A 42 -9.65 -13.14 4.45
N GLN A 43 -8.57 -12.88 3.72
CA GLN A 43 -8.28 -13.56 2.44
C GLN A 43 -8.03 -15.07 2.60
N ALA A 44 -7.35 -15.49 3.68
CA ALA A 44 -7.12 -16.90 3.97
C ALA A 44 -8.42 -17.63 4.38
N ASP A 45 -9.25 -17.00 5.21
CA ASP A 45 -10.55 -17.50 5.66
C ASP A 45 -11.53 -17.64 4.47
N LEU A 46 -11.41 -16.78 3.45
CA LEU A 46 -12.14 -16.87 2.18
C LEU A 46 -11.63 -17.99 1.24
N GLY A 47 -10.49 -18.61 1.57
CA GLY A 47 -9.93 -19.74 0.82
C GLY A 47 -9.09 -19.36 -0.40
N LEU A 48 -8.49 -18.16 -0.44
CA LEU A 48 -7.56 -17.80 -1.52
C LEU A 48 -6.27 -18.62 -1.44
N ASP A 49 -5.78 -19.10 -2.60
CA ASP A 49 -4.53 -19.87 -2.68
C ASP A 49 -3.30 -18.99 -2.46
N VAL A 50 -3.34 -17.74 -2.93
CA VAL A 50 -2.29 -16.73 -2.73
C VAL A 50 -2.93 -15.44 -2.24
N ILE A 51 -2.43 -14.94 -1.11
CA ILE A 51 -2.94 -13.74 -0.44
C ILE A 51 -2.01 -12.54 -0.61
N SER A 52 -2.54 -11.35 -0.36
CA SER A 52 -1.82 -10.07 -0.33
C SER A 52 -1.80 -9.45 1.07
N ASP A 53 -0.88 -8.53 1.33
CA ASP A 53 -0.86 -7.68 2.54
C ASP A 53 -1.99 -6.62 2.56
N GLY A 54 -2.75 -6.53 1.46
CA GLY A 54 -3.89 -5.66 1.28
C GLY A 54 -3.56 -4.19 1.06
N GLU A 55 -2.28 -3.80 1.15
CA GLU A 55 -1.78 -2.44 0.94
C GLU A 55 -2.51 -1.34 1.74
N GLY A 56 -3.20 -1.74 2.81
CA GLY A 56 -4.11 -0.89 3.58
C GLY A 56 -3.41 0.26 4.29
N TYR A 57 -2.09 0.24 4.39
CA TYR A 57 -1.25 1.29 4.97
C TYR A 57 -0.72 2.30 3.94
N ARG A 58 -0.82 2.00 2.63
CA ARG A 58 -0.37 2.91 1.58
C ARG A 58 -1.38 4.05 1.39
N GLU A 59 -0.87 5.26 1.16
CA GLU A 59 -1.66 6.43 0.79
C GLU A 59 -2.28 6.19 -0.61
N ASN A 60 -1.39 5.96 -1.57
CA ASN A 60 -1.66 5.47 -2.91
C ASN A 60 -0.38 4.77 -3.42
N MET A 61 -0.41 4.23 -4.64
CA MET A 61 0.73 3.48 -5.17
C MET A 61 2.01 4.33 -5.33
N TYR A 62 1.90 5.65 -5.48
CA TYR A 62 3.02 6.54 -5.74
C TYR A 62 3.59 7.14 -4.46
N TYR A 63 2.72 7.73 -3.64
CA TYR A 63 3.08 8.49 -2.45
C TYR A 63 3.69 7.63 -1.37
N PHE A 64 3.29 6.35 -1.32
CA PHE A 64 3.91 5.40 -0.41
C PHE A 64 5.44 5.38 -0.58
N TYR A 65 5.92 5.26 -1.81
CA TYR A 65 7.36 5.23 -2.11
C TYR A 65 7.97 6.64 -2.06
N GLN A 66 7.32 7.61 -2.68
CA GLN A 66 7.86 8.98 -2.84
C GLN A 66 8.09 9.68 -1.50
N LYS A 67 7.23 9.47 -0.49
CA LYS A 67 7.43 10.03 0.87
C LYS A 67 8.58 9.36 1.65
N ARG A 68 9.08 8.23 1.15
CA ARG A 68 10.02 7.32 1.85
C ARG A 68 11.34 7.16 1.09
N LEU A 69 11.66 8.12 0.22
CA LEU A 69 12.87 8.19 -0.58
C LEU A 69 13.52 9.57 -0.40
N ASP A 70 14.85 9.61 -0.47
CA ASP A 70 15.57 10.86 -0.65
C ASP A 70 15.52 11.28 -2.13
N GLY A 71 15.79 12.56 -2.42
CA GLY A 71 15.77 13.09 -3.79
C GLY A 71 14.37 13.38 -4.35
N VAL A 72 13.30 13.22 -3.56
CA VAL A 72 11.92 13.54 -3.92
C VAL A 72 11.38 14.66 -3.04
N THR A 73 10.72 15.66 -3.66
CA THR A 73 10.02 16.73 -2.94
C THR A 73 8.52 16.74 -3.25
N PHE A 74 7.75 17.11 -2.24
CA PHE A 74 6.31 17.39 -2.33
C PHE A 74 6.03 18.91 -2.28
N GLU A 75 7.08 19.73 -2.35
CA GLU A 75 6.93 21.18 -2.51
C GLU A 75 6.61 21.52 -3.97
N SER A 76 5.68 22.47 -4.16
CA SER A 76 5.26 22.95 -5.48
C SER A 76 4.88 21.80 -6.44
N MET A 77 4.12 20.84 -5.95
CA MET A 77 3.61 19.74 -6.78
C MET A 77 2.78 20.26 -7.93
N VAL A 78 2.91 19.59 -9.09
CA VAL A 78 2.13 19.94 -10.27
C VAL A 78 0.90 19.03 -10.32
N LYS A 79 -0.29 19.63 -10.34
CA LYS A 79 -1.53 18.89 -10.57
C LYS A 79 -1.60 18.43 -12.02
N GLN A 80 -1.66 17.12 -12.22
CA GLN A 80 -1.86 16.47 -13.51
C GLN A 80 -3.25 15.86 -13.55
N SER A 81 -4.02 16.18 -14.58
CA SER A 81 -5.35 15.62 -14.83
C SER A 81 -5.26 14.55 -15.91
N PHE A 82 -5.99 13.45 -15.74
CA PHE A 82 -5.97 12.31 -16.67
C PHE A 82 -7.38 11.99 -17.15
N GLY A 83 -7.53 11.84 -18.45
CA GLY A 83 -8.80 11.53 -19.09
C GLY A 83 -9.86 12.61 -18.85
N THR A 84 -11.11 12.23 -19.10
CA THR A 84 -12.28 13.14 -19.01
C THR A 84 -13.10 12.92 -17.74
N ALA A 85 -12.79 11.89 -16.95
CA ALA A 85 -13.53 11.50 -15.74
C ALA A 85 -13.18 12.32 -14.49
N GLY A 86 -12.43 13.42 -14.63
CA GLY A 86 -12.06 14.30 -13.52
C GLY A 86 -10.99 13.73 -12.58
N PHE A 87 -10.30 12.66 -12.96
CA PHE A 87 -9.18 12.14 -12.17
C PHE A 87 -7.97 13.06 -12.27
N ALA A 88 -7.40 13.45 -11.14
CA ALA A 88 -6.18 14.23 -11.08
C ALA A 88 -5.32 13.83 -9.88
N ILE A 89 -4.01 13.98 -10.02
CA ILE A 89 -3.03 13.74 -8.95
C ILE A 89 -2.04 14.90 -8.89
N GLU A 90 -1.61 15.26 -7.69
CA GLU A 90 -0.48 16.16 -7.49
C GLU A 90 0.81 15.34 -7.59
N CYS A 91 1.64 15.62 -8.60
CA CYS A 91 2.85 14.85 -8.82
C CYS A 91 4.01 15.40 -8.00
N ALA A 92 4.58 14.56 -7.14
CA ALA A 92 5.86 14.82 -6.49
C ALA A 92 6.98 14.96 -7.54
N ARG A 93 8.02 15.72 -7.21
CA ARG A 93 9.12 16.05 -8.13
C ARG A 93 10.42 15.40 -7.69
N VAL A 94 11.15 14.83 -8.64
CA VAL A 94 12.54 14.42 -8.43
C VAL A 94 13.43 15.66 -8.48
N VAL A 95 14.18 15.91 -7.41
CA VAL A 95 15.04 17.08 -7.23
C VAL A 95 16.50 16.72 -6.99
N GLY A 96 16.80 15.42 -6.94
CA GLY A 96 18.16 14.92 -6.76
C GLY A 96 18.22 13.42 -6.98
N GLU A 97 19.34 12.83 -6.58
CA GLU A 97 19.54 11.38 -6.64
C GLU A 97 18.57 10.64 -5.70
N ILE A 98 17.93 9.60 -6.22
CA ILE A 98 16.98 8.78 -5.46
C ILE A 98 17.76 7.74 -4.66
N ASN A 99 17.71 7.84 -3.34
CA ASN A 99 18.44 6.95 -2.42
C ASN A 99 17.68 6.69 -1.11
N ASN A 100 18.25 5.82 -0.28
CA ASN A 100 17.82 5.57 1.10
C ASN A 100 16.33 5.15 1.24
N PRO A 101 15.91 4.04 0.60
CA PRO A 101 14.52 3.57 0.64
C PRO A 101 14.09 3.11 2.04
N ARG A 102 12.98 3.66 2.54
CA ARG A 102 12.44 3.39 3.89
C ARG A 102 11.06 2.75 3.85
N PHE A 103 10.88 1.71 3.02
CA PHE A 103 9.55 1.14 2.73
C PHE A 103 9.09 0.05 3.72
N GLU A 104 10.03 -0.64 4.37
CA GLU A 104 9.75 -1.77 5.27
C GLU A 104 8.92 -2.93 4.65
N LEU A 105 8.84 -3.02 3.31
CA LEU A 105 8.04 -4.06 2.63
C LEU A 105 8.50 -5.48 2.98
N ALA A 106 9.80 -5.69 3.21
CA ALA A 106 10.32 -6.98 3.64
C ALA A 106 9.81 -7.40 5.03
N HIS A 107 9.59 -6.44 5.95
CA HIS A 107 8.96 -6.71 7.24
C HIS A 107 7.49 -7.09 7.04
N ASN A 108 6.76 -6.28 6.26
CA ASN A 108 5.34 -6.51 5.96
C ASN A 108 5.11 -7.91 5.36
N TRP A 109 5.95 -8.32 4.40
CA TRP A 109 5.88 -9.64 3.80
C TRP A 109 6.19 -10.76 4.81
N LYS A 110 7.26 -10.62 5.61
CA LYS A 110 7.63 -11.60 6.65
C LYS A 110 6.57 -11.74 7.73
N LEU A 111 5.82 -10.68 8.03
CA LEU A 111 4.74 -10.68 9.02
C LEU A 111 3.64 -11.69 8.65
N ILE A 112 3.30 -11.79 7.36
CA ILE A 112 2.28 -12.71 6.85
C ILE A 112 2.79 -14.14 6.88
N GLN A 113 4.04 -14.36 6.44
CA GLN A 113 4.65 -15.69 6.38
C GLN A 113 4.81 -16.38 7.74
N ARG A 114 4.78 -15.61 8.83
CA ARG A 114 4.90 -16.10 10.21
C ARG A 114 3.55 -16.40 10.86
N GLN A 115 2.44 -16.17 10.16
CA GLN A 115 1.14 -16.57 10.68
C GLN A 115 1.06 -18.11 10.69
N PRO A 116 0.66 -18.72 11.81
CA PRO A 116 0.40 -20.15 11.83
C PRO A 116 -0.73 -20.44 10.84
N ALA A 117 -0.51 -21.43 9.96
CA ALA A 117 -1.60 -22.02 9.20
C ALA A 117 -2.60 -22.57 10.21
N THR A 118 -3.84 -22.07 10.16
CA THR A 118 -4.97 -22.64 10.91
C THR A 118 -5.31 -24.04 10.40
#